data_AF-A0A1F2Y5U1-F1
#
_entry.id   AF-A0A1F2Y5U1-F1
#
_cell.length_a   1.000
_cell.length_b   1.000
_cell.length_c   1.000
_cell.angle_alpha   90.00
_cell.angle_beta   90.00
_cell.angle_gamma   90.00
#
_symmetry.space_group_name_H-M   'P 1'
#
loop_
_entity.id
_entity.type
_entity.pdbx_description
1 polymer ?
#
loop_
_entity_poly.entity_id
_entity_poly.type
_entity_poly.pdbx_seq_one_letter_code
_entity_poly.pdbx_strand_id
1 'polypeptide(L)'
;PTVVATSLGNLLFDQHIPGTRRGALLEVLAGPDGVRALRVGTAEHREGPVTFRGWRPPSGDAVALEGEWWTPAREVVPEPIVRPDDLAGFEGDVVDAALGDVDGDGRLDVVVAFRRPFRPTEVNVLLPRGSLLDALGRSAHVGLYRPSDLRPRWVAGTLVQPVVSLAPCDGALAVAYSTLDRPAVVATSAWRWGGFGFVPLPELPGPGVPSCADVDDDGALDPIVMGRSPR
;
A
#
# COMPACT_ATOMS: atom_id res chain seq x y z
N PRO A 1 13.00 -12.74 -12.81
CA PRO A 1 12.55 -11.45 -13.37
C PRO A 1 13.65 -10.74 -14.19
N THR A 2 13.39 -10.45 -15.47
CA THR A 2 14.23 -9.54 -16.26
C THR A 2 13.41 -8.27 -16.49
N VAL A 3 13.78 -7.16 -15.84
CA VAL A 3 13.26 -5.84 -16.22
C VAL A 3 13.78 -5.57 -17.63
N VAL A 4 12.92 -5.73 -18.63
CA VAL A 4 13.26 -5.48 -20.03
C VAL A 4 12.55 -4.23 -20.51
N ALA A 5 13.39 -3.29 -20.94
CA ALA A 5 13.09 -2.05 -21.66
C ALA A 5 12.64 -0.85 -20.82
N THR A 6 13.63 -0.02 -20.47
CA THR A 6 13.46 1.44 -20.57
C THR A 6 13.29 1.79 -22.04
N SER A 7 12.05 1.81 -22.54
CA SER A 7 11.77 2.60 -23.74
C SER A 7 11.94 4.06 -23.32
N LEU A 8 12.98 4.70 -23.84
CA LEU A 8 13.16 6.14 -23.76
C LEU A 8 12.05 6.79 -24.61
N GLY A 9 10.83 6.80 -24.07
CA GLY A 9 9.65 7.37 -24.70
C GLY A 9 9.95 8.80 -25.14
N ASN A 10 9.96 9.00 -26.46
CA ASN A 10 10.22 10.26 -27.15
C ASN A 10 11.13 11.24 -26.39
N LEU A 11 12.44 11.00 -26.41
CA LEU A 11 13.44 12.05 -26.14
C LEU A 11 13.47 13.12 -27.25
N LEU A 12 12.40 13.30 -28.03
CA LEU A 12 12.25 14.41 -28.97
C LEU A 12 11.92 15.68 -28.19
N PHE A 13 12.93 16.16 -27.46
CA PHE A 13 12.92 17.36 -26.64
C PHE A 13 13.52 18.52 -27.45
N ASP A 14 12.78 19.09 -28.40
CA ASP A 14 13.20 20.39 -28.92
C ASP A 14 12.98 21.45 -27.84
N GLN A 15 14.05 22.07 -27.36
CA GLN A 15 13.99 23.02 -26.25
C GLN A 15 13.28 24.33 -26.61
N HIS A 16 13.16 24.60 -27.90
CA HIS A 16 12.66 25.86 -28.44
C HIS A 16 11.17 25.82 -28.76
N ILE A 17 10.55 24.63 -28.80
CA ILE A 17 9.14 24.47 -29.14
C ILE A 17 8.30 24.35 -27.85
N PRO A 18 7.34 25.25 -27.58
CA PRO A 18 6.38 25.05 -26.51
C PRO A 18 5.56 23.78 -26.75
N GLY A 19 5.57 22.83 -25.80
CA GLY A 19 4.82 21.57 -25.87
C GLY A 19 5.68 20.30 -25.96
N THR A 20 6.94 20.41 -26.39
CA THR A 20 7.91 19.30 -26.41
C THR A 20 8.70 19.18 -25.11
N ARG A 21 8.47 20.07 -24.14
CA ARG A 21 9.25 20.16 -22.88
C ARG A 21 8.92 19.11 -21.82
N ARG A 22 7.90 18.29 -22.09
CA ARG A 22 7.43 17.21 -21.22
C ARG A 22 7.44 15.90 -22.01
N GLY A 23 8.09 14.90 -21.44
CA GLY A 23 8.15 13.55 -21.97
C GLY A 23 7.61 12.53 -20.96
N ALA A 24 7.62 11.27 -21.35
CA ALA A 24 7.24 10.16 -20.48
C ALA A 24 8.33 9.07 -20.52
N LEU A 25 8.64 8.51 -19.35
CA LEU A 25 9.39 7.28 -19.25
C LEU A 25 8.39 6.13 -19.09
N LEU A 26 8.51 5.08 -19.90
CA LEU A 26 7.74 3.86 -19.72
C LEU A 26 8.68 2.76 -19.23
N GLU A 27 8.31 2.12 -18.14
CA GLU A 27 8.97 0.93 -17.64
C GLU A 27 7.99 -0.23 -17.64
N VAL A 28 8.49 -1.40 -18.00
CA VAL A 28 7.69 -2.59 -18.23
C VAL A 28 8.32 -3.76 -17.49
N LEU A 29 7.53 -4.43 -16.68
CA LEU A 29 7.86 -5.74 -16.12
C LEU A 29 7.34 -6.81 -17.07
N ALA A 30 8.23 -7.65 -17.57
CA ALA A 30 7.90 -8.75 -18.47
C ALA A 30 8.49 -10.07 -17.96
N GLY A 31 7.76 -11.15 -18.20
CA GLY A 31 8.21 -12.52 -17.97
C GLY A 31 8.02 -13.40 -19.21
N PRO A 32 8.19 -14.73 -19.08
CA PRO A 32 8.04 -15.67 -20.19
C PRO A 32 6.68 -15.57 -20.91
N ASP A 33 5.62 -15.25 -20.18
CA ASP A 33 4.24 -15.14 -20.70
C ASP A 33 3.85 -13.72 -21.14
N GLY A 34 4.84 -12.82 -21.29
CA GLY A 34 4.64 -11.45 -21.76
C GLY A 34 4.66 -10.39 -20.66
N VAL A 35 4.00 -9.25 -20.93
CA VAL A 35 4.01 -8.08 -20.03
C VAL A 35 3.06 -8.31 -18.86
N ARG A 36 3.54 -8.03 -17.64
CA ARG A 36 2.81 -8.24 -16.39
C ARG A 36 2.35 -6.94 -15.76
N ALA A 37 3.23 -5.95 -15.74
CA ALA A 37 2.95 -4.63 -15.20
C ALA A 37 3.73 -3.55 -15.95
N LEU A 38 3.25 -2.31 -15.85
CA LEU A 38 3.93 -1.14 -16.41
C LEU A 38 3.79 0.06 -15.48
N ARG A 39 4.74 0.98 -15.56
CA ARG A 39 4.62 2.30 -14.92
C ARG A 39 5.08 3.40 -15.86
N VAL A 40 4.41 4.55 -15.76
CA VAL A 40 4.70 5.73 -16.59
C VAL A 40 5.19 6.85 -15.69
N GLY A 41 6.40 7.31 -15.93
CA GLY A 41 6.97 8.45 -15.25
C GLY A 41 6.97 9.70 -16.11
N THR A 42 7.09 10.85 -15.47
CA THR A 42 7.15 12.14 -16.18
C THR A 42 8.58 12.65 -16.21
N ALA A 43 9.06 13.06 -17.37
CA ALA A 43 10.34 13.72 -17.54
C ALA A 43 10.12 15.15 -18.06
N GLU A 44 10.92 16.10 -17.59
CA GLU A 44 10.82 17.50 -18.01
C GLU A 44 12.21 18.12 -18.21
N HIS A 45 12.28 19.12 -19.09
CA HIS A 45 13.39 20.06 -19.12
C HIS A 45 12.82 21.50 -19.24
N ARG A 46 13.34 22.45 -18.46
CA ARG A 46 12.98 23.88 -18.57
C ARG A 46 14.15 24.74 -19.03
N GLU A 47 15.31 24.57 -18.40
CA GLU A 47 16.52 25.38 -18.65
C GLU A 47 17.81 24.55 -18.44
N GLY A 48 17.79 23.25 -18.75
CA GLY A 48 18.90 22.35 -18.39
C GLY A 48 18.69 20.90 -18.84
N PRO A 49 19.43 19.94 -18.25
CA PRO A 49 19.29 18.52 -18.59
C PRO A 49 17.87 18.01 -18.28
N VAL A 50 17.48 16.93 -18.97
CA VAL A 50 16.23 16.24 -18.70
C VAL A 50 16.23 15.74 -17.26
N THR A 51 15.16 16.05 -16.53
CA THR A 51 14.97 15.65 -15.14
C THR A 51 13.76 14.73 -15.02
N PHE A 52 13.93 13.62 -14.30
CA PHE A 52 12.82 12.77 -13.90
C PHE A 52 12.03 13.45 -12.78
N ARG A 53 10.71 13.54 -12.93
CA ARG A 53 9.81 14.20 -11.96
C ARG A 53 9.11 13.23 -11.02
N GLY A 54 9.05 11.95 -11.39
CA GLY A 54 8.37 10.93 -10.60
C GLY A 54 7.46 10.05 -11.45
N TRP A 55 7.06 8.93 -10.84
CA TRP A 55 6.09 7.99 -11.38
C TRP A 55 4.67 8.54 -11.25
N ARG A 56 3.83 8.25 -12.24
CA ARG A 56 2.40 8.54 -12.18
C ARG A 56 1.72 7.40 -11.42
N PRO A 57 0.88 7.69 -10.41
CA PRO A 57 0.13 6.66 -9.73
C PRO A 57 -0.84 5.97 -10.69
N PRO A 58 -1.09 4.66 -10.53
CA PRO A 58 -2.12 3.95 -11.28
C PRO A 58 -3.50 4.58 -11.08
N SER A 59 -4.25 4.71 -12.18
CA SER A 59 -5.65 5.18 -12.12
C SER A 59 -6.64 4.04 -11.86
N GLY A 60 -6.30 2.81 -12.25
CA GLY A 60 -7.07 1.60 -11.99
C GLY A 60 -6.40 0.73 -10.93
N ASP A 61 -6.53 -0.58 -11.10
CA ASP A 61 -5.88 -1.57 -10.24
C ASP A 61 -4.37 -1.34 -10.17
N ALA A 62 -3.77 -1.70 -9.05
CA ALA A 62 -2.39 -1.37 -8.73
C ALA A 62 -1.68 -2.54 -8.05
N VAL A 63 -0.40 -2.69 -8.34
CA VAL A 63 0.52 -3.60 -7.64
C VAL A 63 1.70 -2.82 -7.09
N ALA A 64 2.10 -3.11 -5.86
CA ALA A 64 3.30 -2.56 -5.25
C ALA A 64 4.48 -3.48 -5.52
N LEU A 65 5.42 -3.03 -6.35
CA LEU A 65 6.64 -3.77 -6.68
C LEU A 65 7.84 -2.88 -6.43
N GLU A 66 8.86 -3.42 -5.77
CA GLU A 66 10.11 -2.71 -5.47
C GLU A 66 9.91 -1.36 -4.75
N GLY A 67 8.86 -1.24 -3.93
CA GLY A 67 8.53 -0.02 -3.18
C GLY A 67 7.83 1.07 -4.00
N GLU A 68 7.35 0.77 -5.20
CA GLU A 68 6.68 1.70 -6.09
C GLU A 68 5.37 1.12 -6.62
N TRP A 69 4.45 1.99 -7.06
CA TRP A 69 3.20 1.53 -7.68
C TRP A 69 3.34 1.28 -9.17
N TRP A 70 2.77 0.18 -9.62
CA TRP A 70 2.67 -0.20 -11.02
C TRP A 70 1.22 -0.49 -11.41
N THR A 71 0.92 -0.28 -12.69
CA THR A 71 -0.36 -0.66 -13.29
C THR A 71 -0.23 -2.09 -13.84
N PRO A 72 -1.06 -3.06 -13.39
CA PRO A 72 -1.11 -4.37 -14.01
C PRO A 72 -1.46 -4.26 -15.51
N ALA A 73 -0.73 -4.99 -16.34
CA ALA A 73 -0.95 -5.03 -17.79
C ALA A 73 -1.89 -6.16 -18.22
N ARG A 74 -2.24 -7.04 -17.28
CA ARG A 74 -3.14 -8.18 -17.43
C ARG A 74 -3.96 -8.34 -16.15
N GLU A 75 -4.99 -9.16 -16.21
CA GLU A 75 -5.76 -9.55 -15.03
C GLU A 75 -4.84 -10.21 -13.99
N VAL A 76 -4.94 -9.74 -12.75
CA VAL A 76 -4.23 -10.31 -11.60
C VAL A 76 -5.23 -11.11 -10.79
N VAL A 77 -4.94 -12.38 -10.56
CA VAL A 77 -5.76 -13.26 -9.73
C VAL A 77 -5.25 -13.16 -8.30
N PRO A 78 -6.05 -12.63 -7.35
CA PRO A 78 -5.62 -12.51 -5.97
C PRO A 78 -5.58 -13.86 -5.26
N GLU A 79 -4.59 -14.02 -4.38
CA GLU A 79 -4.55 -15.14 -3.45
C GLU A 79 -5.63 -14.98 -2.36
N PRO A 80 -6.24 -16.08 -1.88
CA PRO A 80 -7.22 -16.02 -0.80
C PRO A 80 -6.61 -15.49 0.51
N ILE A 81 -7.24 -14.45 1.07
CA ILE A 81 -6.85 -13.93 2.39
C ILE A 81 -7.35 -14.89 3.47
N VAL A 82 -6.42 -15.43 4.26
CA VAL A 82 -6.73 -16.26 5.42
C VAL A 82 -7.10 -15.37 6.60
N ARG A 83 -8.26 -15.61 7.20
CA ARG A 83 -8.76 -14.86 8.36
C ARG A 83 -8.69 -15.75 9.60
N PRO A 84 -8.28 -15.22 10.77
CA PRO A 84 -8.32 -16.00 12.01
C PRO A 84 -9.77 -16.29 12.42
N ASP A 85 -10.04 -17.53 12.82
CA ASP A 85 -11.39 -17.97 13.22
C ASP A 85 -11.86 -17.35 14.55
N ASP A 86 -10.92 -17.07 15.46
CA ASP A 86 -11.19 -16.49 16.77
C ASP A 86 -10.04 -15.57 17.21
N LEU A 87 -10.40 -14.44 17.83
CA LEU A 87 -9.50 -13.48 18.45
C LEU A 87 -9.90 -13.25 19.92
N ALA A 88 -10.43 -14.27 20.59
CA ALA A 88 -10.84 -14.21 21.98
C ALA A 88 -9.74 -13.64 22.88
N GLY A 89 -10.12 -12.67 23.71
CA GLY A 89 -9.20 -11.97 24.60
C GLY A 89 -8.44 -10.81 23.96
N PHE A 90 -8.65 -10.50 22.68
CA PHE A 90 -8.10 -9.29 22.06
C PHE A 90 -8.65 -8.02 22.72
N GLU A 91 -7.76 -7.11 23.13
CA GLU A 91 -8.14 -5.83 23.75
C GLU A 91 -8.41 -4.77 22.68
N GLY A 92 -9.66 -4.68 22.24
CA GLY A 92 -10.14 -3.64 21.33
C GLY A 92 -11.27 -4.11 20.43
N ASP A 93 -11.89 -3.17 19.73
CA ASP A 93 -12.89 -3.46 18.70
C ASP A 93 -12.15 -3.80 17.40
N VAL A 94 -12.11 -5.08 17.05
CA VAL A 94 -11.52 -5.54 15.78
C VAL A 94 -12.33 -4.99 14.61
N VAL A 95 -11.63 -4.36 13.68
CA VAL A 95 -12.19 -3.83 12.42
C VAL A 95 -11.92 -4.81 11.29
N ASP A 96 -10.67 -5.27 11.17
CA ASP A 96 -10.28 -6.31 10.23
C ASP A 96 -9.11 -7.12 10.80
N ALA A 97 -9.01 -8.38 10.37
CA ALA A 97 -7.88 -9.23 10.74
C ALA A 97 -7.59 -10.29 9.66
N ALA A 98 -6.31 -10.60 9.49
CA ALA A 98 -5.81 -11.59 8.55
C ALA A 98 -4.51 -12.23 9.05
N LEU A 99 -4.23 -13.43 8.54
CA LEU A 99 -2.99 -14.18 8.77
C LEU A 99 -2.06 -14.03 7.56
N GLY A 100 -0.76 -13.81 7.82
CA GLY A 100 0.29 -13.83 6.82
C GLY A 100 1.65 -13.46 7.40
N ASP A 101 2.71 -13.75 6.66
CA ASP A 101 4.06 -13.32 7.03
C ASP A 101 4.26 -11.87 6.61
N VAL A 102 4.23 -10.95 7.56
CA VAL A 102 4.29 -9.50 7.27
C VAL A 102 5.63 -8.89 7.63
N ASP A 103 6.40 -9.55 8.51
CA ASP A 103 7.76 -9.12 8.83
C ASP A 103 8.83 -9.82 7.97
N GLY A 104 8.45 -10.80 7.16
CA GLY A 104 9.31 -11.53 6.22
C GLY A 104 10.21 -12.55 6.91
N ASP A 105 9.85 -13.02 8.11
CA ASP A 105 10.66 -13.93 8.92
C ASP A 105 10.42 -15.43 8.63
N GLY A 106 9.55 -15.73 7.68
CA GLY A 106 9.10 -17.07 7.29
C GLY A 106 8.00 -17.63 8.19
N ARG A 107 7.40 -16.83 9.09
CA ARG A 107 6.36 -17.27 10.03
C ARG A 107 5.13 -16.39 9.89
N LEU A 108 3.97 -17.01 10.12
CA LEU A 108 2.71 -16.28 10.11
C LEU A 108 2.59 -15.36 11.32
N ASP A 109 2.05 -14.17 11.07
CA ASP A 109 1.53 -13.23 12.04
C ASP A 109 0.02 -13.08 11.87
N VAL A 110 -0.64 -12.70 12.97
CA VAL A 110 -1.99 -12.14 12.92
C VAL A 110 -1.86 -10.63 12.84
N VAL A 111 -2.32 -10.05 11.74
CA VAL A 111 -2.44 -8.59 11.61
C VAL A 111 -3.86 -8.19 11.95
N VAL A 112 -4.00 -7.18 12.83
CA VAL A 112 -5.30 -6.69 13.28
C VAL A 112 -5.37 -5.18 13.09
N ALA A 113 -6.37 -4.71 12.34
CA ALA A 113 -6.84 -3.32 12.39
C ALA A 113 -7.93 -3.23 13.47
N PHE A 114 -7.81 -2.26 14.38
CA PHE A 114 -8.72 -2.18 15.53
C PHE A 114 -8.90 -0.76 16.05
N ARG A 115 -9.96 -0.58 16.86
CA ARG A 115 -10.23 0.62 17.64
C ARG A 115 -10.14 0.33 19.14
N ARG A 116 -9.76 1.32 19.94
CA ARG A 116 -9.84 1.24 21.40
C ARG A 116 -9.97 2.63 22.03
N PRO A 117 -10.43 2.73 23.30
CA PRO A 117 -10.43 4.00 24.02
C PRO A 117 -9.04 4.66 23.98
N PHE A 118 -9.02 5.95 23.64
CA PHE A 118 -7.76 6.67 23.50
C PHE A 118 -7.00 6.77 24.81
N ARG A 119 -5.72 6.40 24.76
CA ARG A 119 -4.76 6.63 25.84
C ARG A 119 -3.74 7.67 25.34
N PRO A 120 -3.69 8.87 25.94
CA PRO A 120 -2.76 9.90 25.50
C PRO A 120 -1.31 9.47 25.73
N THR A 121 -0.43 9.89 24.82
CA THR A 121 1.03 9.76 24.93
C THR A 121 1.64 11.14 24.80
N GLU A 122 2.87 11.32 25.26
CA GLU A 122 3.62 12.58 25.13
C GLU A 122 3.74 13.06 23.67
N VAL A 123 3.68 12.14 22.70
CA VAL A 123 3.68 12.48 21.27
C VAL A 123 2.32 12.99 20.81
N ASN A 124 1.23 12.33 21.23
CA ASN A 124 -0.11 12.62 20.72
C ASN A 124 -0.79 13.80 21.40
N VAL A 125 -0.32 14.23 22.58
CA VAL A 125 -0.84 15.42 23.27
C VAL A 125 -0.58 16.72 22.50
N LEU A 126 0.36 16.70 21.55
CA LEU A 126 0.67 17.84 20.67
C LEU A 126 -0.24 17.92 19.44
N LEU A 127 -1.04 16.87 19.17
CA LEU A 127 -1.95 16.82 18.03
C LEU A 127 -3.37 17.26 18.45
N PRO A 128 -4.14 17.92 17.56
CA PRO A 128 -5.54 18.25 17.84
C PRO A 128 -6.34 16.98 18.16
N ARG A 129 -7.06 16.93 19.29
CA ARG A 129 -7.80 15.72 19.71
C ARG A 129 -8.75 15.19 18.63
N GLY A 130 -9.40 16.07 17.87
CA GLY A 130 -10.33 15.68 16.80
C GLY A 130 -9.67 15.06 15.56
N SER A 131 -8.34 15.10 15.43
CA SER A 131 -7.64 14.47 14.29
C SER A 131 -7.30 13.01 14.51
N LEU A 132 -7.49 12.48 15.72
CA LEU A 132 -7.07 11.11 16.08
C LEU A 132 -8.21 10.22 16.56
N LEU A 133 -9.36 10.81 16.86
CA LEU A 133 -10.44 10.18 17.61
C LEU A 133 -11.72 10.16 16.77
N ASP A 134 -12.41 9.02 16.78
CA ASP A 134 -13.79 8.97 16.30
C ASP A 134 -14.77 9.63 17.31
N ALA A 135 -16.04 9.72 16.92
CA ALA A 135 -17.12 10.30 17.70
C ALA A 135 -17.36 9.59 19.05
N LEU A 136 -16.82 8.38 19.23
CA LEU A 136 -16.87 7.61 20.48
C LEU A 136 -15.59 7.79 21.32
N GLY A 137 -14.66 8.64 20.89
CA GLY A 137 -13.40 8.89 21.59
C GLY A 137 -12.37 7.76 21.44
N ARG A 138 -12.50 6.93 20.40
CA ARG A 138 -11.59 5.80 20.15
C ARG A 138 -10.53 6.16 19.12
N SER A 139 -9.31 5.69 19.34
CA SER A 139 -8.20 5.79 18.40
C SER A 139 -8.11 4.55 17.50
N ALA A 140 -7.61 4.74 16.28
CA ALA A 140 -7.35 3.65 15.33
C ALA A 140 -5.91 3.14 15.42
N HIS A 141 -5.75 1.84 15.20
CA HIS A 141 -4.47 1.14 15.27
C HIS A 141 -4.41 -0.02 14.26
N VAL A 142 -3.19 -0.40 13.91
CA VAL A 142 -2.87 -1.69 13.28
C VAL A 142 -1.78 -2.35 14.12
N GLY A 143 -1.85 -3.65 14.35
CA GLY A 143 -0.81 -4.38 15.08
C GLY A 143 -0.56 -5.78 14.53
N LEU A 144 0.65 -6.27 14.77
CA LEU A 144 1.13 -7.62 14.46
C LEU A 144 1.22 -8.40 15.76
N TYR A 145 0.62 -9.58 15.76
CA TYR A 145 0.48 -10.43 16.93
C TYR A 145 0.90 -11.85 16.60
N ARG A 146 1.48 -12.53 17.58
CA ARG A 146 1.80 -13.96 17.44
C ARG A 146 0.50 -14.77 17.36
N PRO A 147 0.32 -15.65 16.37
CA PRO A 147 -0.93 -16.42 16.22
C PRO A 147 -1.30 -17.30 17.41
N SER A 148 -0.32 -17.82 18.15
CA SER A 148 -0.57 -18.79 19.22
C SER A 148 -1.15 -18.21 20.51
N ASP A 149 -0.84 -16.94 20.82
CA ASP A 149 -1.15 -16.34 22.13
C ASP A 149 -1.54 -14.85 22.05
N LEU A 150 -1.67 -14.31 20.83
CA LEU A 150 -1.94 -12.90 20.55
C LEU A 150 -1.01 -11.94 21.30
N ARG A 151 0.21 -12.35 21.64
CA ARG A 151 1.20 -11.42 22.18
C ARG A 151 1.61 -10.44 21.09
N PRO A 152 1.57 -9.11 21.35
CA PRO A 152 1.96 -8.12 20.37
C PRO A 152 3.45 -8.26 20.05
N ARG A 153 3.78 -8.37 18.76
CA ARG A 153 5.13 -8.18 18.24
C ARG A 153 5.37 -6.70 17.95
N TRP A 154 4.36 -6.05 17.38
CA TRP A 154 4.40 -4.64 17.01
C TRP A 154 2.98 -4.07 17.01
N VAL A 155 2.83 -2.81 17.42
CA VAL A 155 1.56 -2.10 17.32
C VAL A 155 1.85 -0.67 16.88
N ALA A 156 1.17 -0.25 15.81
CA ALA A 156 1.20 1.13 15.35
C ALA A 156 0.79 2.07 16.48
N GLY A 157 1.38 3.26 16.49
CA GLY A 157 0.83 4.39 17.23
C GLY A 157 -0.61 4.71 16.79
N THR A 158 -1.16 5.79 17.31
CA THR A 158 -2.49 6.23 16.88
C THR A 158 -2.46 6.65 15.41
N LEU A 159 -3.30 6.03 14.59
CA LEU A 159 -3.43 6.32 13.18
C LEU A 159 -4.41 7.48 12.96
N VAL A 160 -3.99 8.45 12.14
CA VAL A 160 -4.84 9.58 11.70
C VAL A 160 -5.87 9.10 10.66
N GLN A 161 -5.46 8.16 9.81
CA GLN A 161 -6.33 7.46 8.86
C GLN A 161 -6.51 6.01 9.30
N PRO A 162 -7.72 5.63 9.76
CA PRO A 162 -8.00 4.26 10.15
C PRO A 162 -7.88 3.30 8.97
N VAL A 163 -7.19 2.18 9.19
CA VAL A 163 -7.27 1.02 8.30
C VAL A 163 -8.58 0.28 8.58
N VAL A 164 -9.34 0.01 7.53
CA VAL A 164 -10.63 -0.71 7.60
C VAL A 164 -10.65 -2.02 6.84
N SER A 165 -9.65 -2.25 5.99
CA SER A 165 -9.40 -3.55 5.40
C SER A 165 -7.90 -3.72 5.13
N LEU A 166 -7.40 -4.95 5.27
CA LEU A 166 -5.99 -5.26 5.07
C LEU A 166 -5.75 -6.65 4.46
N ALA A 167 -4.59 -6.80 3.82
CA ALA A 167 -4.10 -8.07 3.28
C ALA A 167 -2.58 -8.21 3.51
N PRO A 168 -2.12 -9.18 4.32
CA PRO A 168 -0.72 -9.56 4.52
C PRO A 168 -0.07 -10.15 3.26
N CYS A 169 0.97 -9.53 2.71
CA CYS A 169 1.64 -9.94 1.46
C CYS A 169 3.17 -10.02 1.68
N ASP A 170 3.66 -11.17 2.14
CA ASP A 170 5.07 -11.54 2.35
C ASP A 170 6.06 -10.37 2.58
N GLY A 171 6.18 -9.91 3.84
CA GLY A 171 7.01 -8.76 4.19
C GLY A 171 6.35 -7.38 3.94
N ALA A 172 5.09 -7.37 3.52
CA ALA A 172 4.30 -6.16 3.31
C ALA A 172 2.81 -6.33 3.67
N LEU A 173 2.07 -5.23 3.64
CA LEU A 173 0.64 -5.18 3.92
C LEU A 173 -0.06 -4.27 2.89
N ALA A 174 -1.04 -4.78 2.15
CA ALA A 174 -1.97 -3.94 1.41
C ALA A 174 -3.05 -3.42 2.38
N VAL A 175 -3.42 -2.14 2.30
CA VAL A 175 -4.38 -1.51 3.22
C VAL A 175 -5.39 -0.62 2.50
N ALA A 176 -6.60 -0.55 3.07
CA ALA A 176 -7.63 0.41 2.72
C ALA A 176 -7.97 1.30 3.91
N TYR A 177 -8.05 2.60 3.66
CA TYR A 177 -8.32 3.61 4.67
C TYR A 177 -9.74 4.12 4.61
N SER A 178 -10.31 4.41 5.76
CA SER A 178 -11.54 5.20 5.90
C SER A 178 -11.26 6.54 6.56
N THR A 179 -12.32 7.29 6.89
CA THR A 179 -12.21 8.39 7.86
C THR A 179 -12.58 7.89 9.26
N LEU A 180 -12.30 8.70 10.28
CA LEU A 180 -12.54 8.32 11.69
C LEU A 180 -13.97 7.86 11.95
N ASP A 181 -14.96 8.59 11.40
CA ASP A 181 -16.39 8.39 11.67
C ASP A 181 -17.19 7.75 10.53
N ARG A 182 -16.57 7.54 9.35
CA ARG A 182 -17.26 6.93 8.21
C ARG A 182 -16.52 5.69 7.75
N PRO A 183 -17.21 4.56 7.54
CA PRO A 183 -16.58 3.30 7.15
C PRO A 183 -16.20 3.24 5.66
N ALA A 184 -16.64 4.21 4.84
CA ALA A 184 -16.36 4.22 3.42
C ALA A 184 -14.86 4.35 3.15
N VAL A 185 -14.34 3.51 2.24
CA VAL A 185 -12.94 3.56 1.81
C VAL A 185 -12.70 4.85 1.01
N VAL A 186 -11.70 5.63 1.42
CA VAL A 186 -11.34 6.90 0.79
C VAL A 186 -10.00 6.87 0.06
N ALA A 187 -9.13 5.93 0.43
CA ALA A 187 -7.83 5.70 -0.19
C ALA A 187 -7.33 4.29 0.13
N THR A 188 -6.33 3.85 -0.61
CA THR A 188 -5.61 2.59 -0.36
C THR A 188 -4.10 2.83 -0.37
N SER A 189 -3.32 1.94 0.22
CA SER A 189 -1.86 1.98 0.18
C SER A 189 -1.28 0.57 0.34
N ALA A 190 0.04 0.46 0.28
CA ALA A 190 0.82 -0.71 0.65
C ALA A 190 1.91 -0.28 1.61
N TRP A 191 2.21 -1.12 2.59
CA TRP A 191 3.15 -0.86 3.66
C TRP A 191 4.22 -1.93 3.65
N ARG A 192 5.48 -1.57 3.45
CA ARG A 192 6.59 -2.53 3.50
C ARG A 192 7.19 -2.58 4.88
N TRP A 193 7.47 -3.77 5.39
CA TRP A 193 8.20 -3.90 6.66
C TRP A 193 9.64 -3.40 6.51
N GLY A 194 10.05 -2.53 7.44
CA GLY A 194 11.37 -1.91 7.51
C GLY A 194 12.21 -2.38 8.69
N GLY A 195 11.84 -3.48 9.35
CA GLY A 195 12.55 -4.06 10.50
C GLY A 195 12.10 -3.53 11.88
N PHE A 196 11.64 -2.28 11.98
CA PHE A 196 11.10 -1.69 13.21
C PHE A 196 9.62 -1.27 13.09
N GLY A 197 9.10 -1.25 11.87
CA GLY A 197 7.77 -0.79 11.56
C GLY A 197 7.61 -0.68 10.05
N PHE A 198 6.49 -0.12 9.62
CA PHE A 198 6.16 -0.02 8.20
C PHE A 198 6.64 1.28 7.57
N VAL A 199 7.05 1.16 6.31
CA VAL A 199 7.27 2.27 5.39
C VAL A 199 6.11 2.25 4.38
N PRO A 200 5.19 3.23 4.43
CA PRO A 200 4.06 3.27 3.52
C PRO A 200 4.48 3.77 2.13
N LEU A 201 3.90 3.20 1.09
CA LEU A 201 3.87 3.77 -0.25
C LEU A 201 2.89 4.96 -0.30
N PRO A 202 3.04 5.88 -1.28
CA PRO A 202 2.08 6.95 -1.51
C PRO A 202 0.65 6.42 -1.60
N GLU A 203 -0.31 7.13 -1.01
CA GLU A 203 -1.71 6.71 -1.05
C GLU A 203 -2.29 6.83 -2.46
N LEU A 204 -3.11 5.84 -2.83
CA LEU A 204 -3.90 5.87 -4.04
C LEU A 204 -5.34 6.31 -3.67
N PRO A 205 -5.77 7.53 -4.02
CA PRO A 205 -7.08 8.05 -3.62
C PRO A 205 -8.23 7.27 -4.27
N GLY A 206 -9.35 7.18 -3.57
CA GLY A 206 -10.54 6.46 -4.00
C GLY A 206 -10.70 5.07 -3.37
N PRO A 207 -11.80 4.37 -3.72
CA PRO A 207 -12.05 3.02 -3.23
C PRO A 207 -11.05 2.03 -3.84
N GLY A 208 -10.94 0.87 -3.20
CA GLY A 208 -10.17 -0.28 -3.68
C GLY A 208 -10.22 -1.40 -2.64
N VAL A 209 -9.94 -2.62 -3.08
CA VAL A 209 -9.90 -3.82 -2.23
C VAL A 209 -8.46 -4.29 -2.12
N PRO A 210 -7.84 -4.21 -0.92
CA PRO A 210 -6.51 -4.74 -0.67
C PRO A 210 -6.51 -6.26 -0.85
N SER A 211 -5.49 -6.79 -1.51
CA SER A 211 -5.23 -8.23 -1.60
C SER A 211 -3.74 -8.46 -1.87
N CYS A 212 -3.38 -9.72 -2.11
CA CYS A 212 -2.03 -10.11 -2.48
C CYS A 212 -2.02 -11.02 -3.71
N ALA A 213 -0.94 -11.00 -4.49
CA ALA A 213 -0.67 -11.95 -5.58
C ALA A 213 0.83 -11.96 -5.89
N ASP A 214 1.38 -13.08 -6.33
CA ASP A 214 2.74 -13.13 -6.89
C ASP A 214 2.68 -12.61 -8.34
N VAL A 215 3.01 -11.33 -8.54
CA VAL A 215 2.88 -10.67 -9.85
C VAL A 215 4.15 -10.80 -10.68
N ASP A 216 5.32 -10.91 -10.05
CA ASP A 216 6.61 -11.01 -10.71
C ASP A 216 7.22 -12.42 -10.76
N ASP A 217 6.46 -13.42 -10.30
CA ASP A 217 6.77 -14.85 -10.22
C ASP A 217 8.08 -15.13 -9.45
N ASP A 218 8.34 -14.37 -8.39
CA ASP A 218 9.48 -14.61 -7.50
C ASP A 218 9.13 -15.53 -6.31
N GLY A 219 7.85 -15.87 -6.16
CA GLY A 219 7.30 -16.72 -5.11
C GLY A 219 6.87 -15.97 -3.85
N ALA A 220 7.19 -14.68 -3.73
CA ALA A 220 6.68 -13.80 -2.69
C ALA A 220 5.36 -13.17 -3.14
N LEU A 221 4.51 -12.81 -2.19
CA LEU A 221 3.24 -12.16 -2.49
C LEU A 221 3.38 -10.64 -2.51
N ASP A 222 2.98 -10.03 -3.61
CA ASP A 222 2.98 -8.58 -3.78
C ASP A 222 1.67 -7.95 -3.28
N PRO A 223 1.72 -6.80 -2.60
CA PRO A 223 0.53 -6.01 -2.31
C PRO A 223 -0.17 -5.56 -3.59
N ILE A 224 -1.46 -5.89 -3.72
CA ILE A 224 -2.31 -5.40 -4.80
C ILE A 224 -3.53 -4.67 -4.26
N VAL A 225 -4.06 -3.76 -5.08
CA VAL A 225 -5.34 -3.11 -4.83
C VAL A 225 -6.21 -3.26 -6.07
N MET A 226 -7.34 -3.94 -5.90
CA MET A 226 -8.27 -4.32 -6.98
C MET A 226 -9.57 -3.51 -6.94
N GLY A 227 -10.33 -3.55 -8.04
CA GLY A 227 -11.63 -2.91 -8.16
C GLY A 227 -11.55 -1.39 -8.19
N ARG A 228 -10.39 -0.83 -8.56
CA ARG A 228 -10.18 0.61 -8.66
C ARG A 228 -10.66 1.09 -10.02
N SER A 229 -11.61 2.02 -10.03
CA SER A 229 -12.04 2.67 -11.27
C SER A 229 -11.17 3.90 -11.58
N PRO A 230 -10.74 4.09 -12.83
CA PRO A 230 -10.17 5.36 -13.27
C PRO A 230 -11.17 6.49 -13.00
N ARG A 231 -10.72 7.54 -12.32
CA ARG A 231 -11.49 8.80 -12.22
C ARG A 231 -11.38 9.59 -13.51
#